data_AF-A0A9X8E3X7-F1
#
_entry.id   AF-A0A9X8E3X7-F1
#
_cell.length_a   1.000
_cell.length_b   1.000
_cell.length_c   1.000
_cell.angle_alpha   90.00
_cell.angle_beta   90.00
_cell.angle_gamma   90.00
#
_symmetry.space_group_name_H-M   'P 1'
#
loop_
_entity.id
_entity.type
_entity.pdbx_description
1 polymer ?
#
loop_
_entity_poly.entity_id
_entity_poly.type
_entity_poly.pdbx_seq_one_letter_code
_entity_poly.pdbx_strand_id
1 'polypeptide(L)'
;MDTKELWTNYQTAVGKGLLKVMSKMGISTLQSYKGAQVFEAVGLGPDVIDRCFYGTTSRLQGSNMETLYDDIARLHEAGFPTHSLETPLVRNPGQYHARENGEFHFNTPSAIVALQTAARTQRVTLRGLLEFQTVPEERRPKWEQMESIQDIVKRFNTDLAQLIHDLKNSNPSAEISVKLVSEVGVGVVAAGVVKAKAEHITISGHDGMSSYIYVSRIKLQTDGQLKTGRDVVIAALLGAEEFGFATAPLIALGCVMMRKCHLNTCPVGIATQDEELRKKFTGMPEHVVNFLWLLDLVLDQTLLAHCASAIADGSPVQVDLPISNVDRTVGALLSHKITKVHGEHGLAPHTIQLNLTGHAGQSLGFGLVRGIQLKVTGDANDYVGKALSGGTVIVTPEIERGNDQTIVGNAVLYGATSGLAFFRGKAGERFAVRNSGVHAVVEGVGDHGCEYMTGGRVVILGPTGRNFGAGMSGGIAYVYDPSSEFAAKCNLSMGSLEALDFEGDEELVVKDLIQQHIQHTKSPLGVSILADWDHAKHSFVKLMPHDYKQVIAANVHMNTTAEPVHVNAGH
;
A
#
# COMPACT_ATOMS: atom_id res chain seq x y z
N MET A 1 -12.16 37.12 1.25
CA MET A 1 -13.03 35.94 1.17
C MET A 1 -14.45 36.43 1.40
N ASP A 2 -15.35 36.21 0.44
CA ASP A 2 -16.76 36.58 0.59
C ASP A 2 -17.51 35.61 1.50
N THR A 3 -18.65 36.01 2.08
CA THR A 3 -19.51 35.14 2.90
C THR A 3 -20.03 33.96 2.08
N LYS A 4 -20.34 34.15 0.80
CA LYS A 4 -20.76 33.07 -0.11
C LYS A 4 -19.61 32.09 -0.37
N GLU A 5 -18.41 32.62 -0.61
CA GLU A 5 -17.18 31.85 -0.81
C GLU A 5 -16.82 31.00 0.42
N LEU A 6 -16.89 31.60 1.62
CA LEU A 6 -16.74 30.91 2.90
C LEU A 6 -17.73 29.74 3.05
N TRP A 7 -19.01 29.97 2.72
CA TRP A 7 -20.04 28.93 2.79
C TRP A 7 -19.80 27.80 1.77
N THR A 8 -19.47 28.13 0.52
CA THR A 8 -19.12 27.14 -0.51
C THR A 8 -17.89 26.33 -0.11
N ASN A 9 -16.87 26.95 0.49
CA ASN A 9 -15.68 26.26 0.99
C ASN A 9 -16.02 25.30 2.15
N TYR A 10 -16.87 25.74 3.09
CA TYR A 10 -17.36 24.89 4.18
C TYR A 10 -18.17 23.70 3.67
N GLN A 11 -19.16 23.92 2.80
CA GLN A 11 -19.96 22.86 2.19
C GLN A 11 -19.08 21.86 1.41
N THR A 12 -18.07 22.35 0.69
CA THR A 12 -17.10 21.51 -0.05
C THR A 12 -16.25 20.66 0.90
N ALA A 13 -15.78 21.24 2.01
CA ALA A 13 -15.01 20.52 3.03
C ALA A 13 -15.84 19.43 3.72
N VAL A 14 -17.09 19.73 4.10
CA VAL A 14 -18.04 18.77 4.69
C VAL A 14 -18.37 17.65 3.70
N GLY A 15 -18.67 17.97 2.44
CA GLY A 15 -18.96 16.97 1.40
C GLY A 15 -17.79 16.03 1.12
N LYS A 16 -16.57 16.56 0.97
CA LYS A 16 -15.35 15.77 0.82
C LYS A 16 -15.06 14.93 2.08
N GLY A 17 -15.33 15.48 3.27
CA GLY A 17 -15.21 14.75 4.54
C GLY A 17 -16.15 13.55 4.63
N LEU A 18 -17.42 13.74 4.26
CA LEU A 18 -18.44 12.70 4.26
C LEU A 18 -18.11 11.56 3.27
N LEU A 19 -17.74 11.89 2.03
CA LEU A 19 -17.26 10.92 1.04
C LEU A 19 -16.01 10.16 1.53
N LYS A 20 -15.08 10.85 2.20
CA LYS A 20 -13.88 10.23 2.79
C LYS A 20 -14.22 9.27 3.95
N VAL A 21 -15.25 9.55 4.75
CA VAL A 21 -15.71 8.63 5.80
C VAL A 21 -16.40 7.41 5.19
N MET A 22 -17.31 7.60 4.24
CA MET A 22 -18.03 6.52 3.56
C MET A 22 -17.08 5.56 2.81
N SER A 23 -16.09 6.11 2.09
CA SER A 23 -15.14 5.32 1.29
C SER A 23 -14.21 4.43 2.11
N LYS A 24 -13.95 4.73 3.39
CA LYS A 24 -13.21 3.81 4.29
C LYS A 24 -13.86 2.42 4.39
N MET A 25 -15.18 2.36 4.30
CA MET A 25 -15.97 1.13 4.42
C MET A 25 -16.49 0.64 3.06
N GLY A 26 -15.97 1.17 1.94
CA GLY A 26 -16.42 0.84 0.59
C GLY A 26 -17.81 1.35 0.22
N ILE A 27 -18.40 2.27 1.00
CA ILE A 27 -19.78 2.72 0.79
C ILE A 27 -19.81 3.86 -0.26
N SER A 28 -20.37 3.58 -1.43
CA SER A 28 -20.40 4.53 -2.56
C SER A 28 -21.61 5.48 -2.58
N THR A 29 -22.64 5.29 -1.73
CA THR A 29 -23.85 6.15 -1.74
C THR A 29 -24.25 6.64 -0.36
N LEU A 30 -24.71 7.89 -0.28
CA LEU A 30 -25.19 8.49 0.98
C LEU A 30 -26.48 7.82 1.48
N GLN A 31 -27.34 7.37 0.56
CA GLN A 31 -28.56 6.63 0.88
C GLN A 31 -28.25 5.31 1.61
N SER A 32 -27.20 4.59 1.22
CA SER A 32 -26.73 3.39 1.92
C SER A 32 -26.08 3.69 3.27
N TYR A 33 -25.42 4.84 3.42
CA TYR A 33 -24.78 5.26 4.67
C TYR A 33 -25.79 5.78 5.71
N LYS A 34 -26.86 6.45 5.28
CA LYS A 34 -27.84 7.09 6.15
C LYS A 34 -28.63 6.05 6.96
N GLY A 35 -28.40 6.04 8.28
CA GLY A 35 -29.08 5.16 9.22
C GLY A 35 -28.44 3.79 9.43
N ALA A 36 -27.37 3.47 8.69
CA ALA A 36 -26.65 2.20 8.80
C ALA A 36 -25.78 2.03 10.07
N GLN A 37 -25.79 3.01 10.98
CA GLN A 37 -25.06 3.03 12.26
C GLN A 37 -23.59 2.53 12.15
N VAL A 38 -22.84 3.07 11.18
CA VAL A 38 -21.45 2.66 10.87
C VAL A 38 -20.45 3.28 11.86
N PHE A 39 -20.60 2.95 13.15
CA PHE A 39 -19.72 3.36 14.25
C PHE A 39 -19.78 2.36 15.42
N GLU A 40 -18.74 2.34 16.25
CA GLU A 40 -18.76 1.70 17.59
C GLU A 40 -19.02 2.79 18.65
N ALA A 41 -19.80 2.46 19.68
CA ALA A 41 -19.89 3.27 20.88
C ALA A 41 -18.89 2.77 21.94
N VAL A 42 -18.22 3.71 22.62
CA VAL A 42 -17.28 3.42 23.71
C VAL A 42 -17.58 4.39 24.85
N GLY A 43 -17.75 3.88 26.05
CA GLY A 43 -18.07 4.67 27.24
C GLY A 43 -19.53 5.10 27.38
N LEU A 44 -20.46 4.55 26.58
CA LEU A 44 -21.90 4.85 26.69
C LEU A 44 -22.68 3.70 27.34
N GLY A 45 -23.54 4.05 28.30
CA GLY A 45 -24.42 3.12 29.02
C GLY A 45 -25.55 2.54 28.15
N PRO A 46 -26.12 1.39 28.53
CA PRO A 46 -27.14 0.71 27.74
C PRO A 46 -28.44 1.54 27.61
N ASP A 47 -28.79 2.36 28.61
CA ASP A 47 -29.93 3.28 28.57
C ASP A 47 -29.80 4.35 27.48
N VAL A 48 -28.56 4.76 27.15
CA VAL A 48 -28.25 5.67 26.04
C VAL A 48 -28.30 4.93 24.70
N ILE A 49 -27.71 3.72 24.64
CA ILE A 49 -27.69 2.90 23.43
C ILE A 49 -29.10 2.47 23.02
N ASP A 50 -29.87 1.84 23.90
CA ASP A 50 -31.20 1.31 23.59
C ASP A 50 -32.19 2.41 23.19
N ARG A 51 -31.99 3.64 23.69
CA ARG A 51 -32.88 4.78 23.42
C ARG A 51 -32.49 5.63 22.22
N CYS A 52 -31.20 5.78 21.92
CA CYS A 52 -30.71 6.70 20.88
C CYS A 52 -29.97 6.02 19.72
N PHE A 53 -29.37 4.85 19.96
CA PHE A 53 -28.48 4.17 19.03
C PHE A 53 -28.78 2.66 18.99
N TYR A 54 -30.07 2.29 19.00
CA TYR A 54 -30.51 0.91 19.14
C TYR A 54 -29.87 0.00 18.09
N GLY A 55 -29.17 -1.04 18.55
CA GLY A 55 -28.38 -1.97 17.71
C GLY A 55 -26.89 -1.63 17.59
N THR A 56 -26.45 -0.43 17.98
CA THR A 56 -25.02 -0.06 18.07
C THR A 56 -24.33 -0.89 19.15
N THR A 57 -23.13 -1.38 18.84
CA THR A 57 -22.29 -2.09 19.82
C THR A 57 -21.63 -1.10 20.78
N SER A 58 -21.82 -1.32 22.10
CA SER A 58 -21.08 -0.65 23.19
C SER A 58 -20.46 -1.71 24.11
N ARG A 59 -19.22 -2.11 23.83
CA ARG A 59 -18.52 -3.19 24.57
C ARG A 59 -18.00 -2.71 25.93
N LEU A 60 -17.50 -1.49 25.98
CA LEU A 60 -17.12 -0.81 27.22
C LEU A 60 -18.24 0.20 27.54
N GLN A 61 -19.20 -0.22 28.37
CA GLN A 61 -20.29 0.64 28.82
C GLN A 61 -19.77 1.72 29.78
N GLY A 62 -20.55 2.79 29.97
CA GLY A 62 -20.14 3.93 30.80
C GLY A 62 -21.30 4.89 31.08
N SER A 63 -21.14 6.15 30.69
CA SER A 63 -22.06 7.26 30.97
C SER A 63 -23.51 6.93 30.59
N ASN A 64 -24.38 6.98 31.59
CA ASN A 64 -25.84 6.94 31.45
C ASN A 64 -26.39 8.33 31.09
N MET A 65 -27.71 8.43 30.85
CA MET A 65 -28.39 9.70 30.55
C MET A 65 -28.19 10.79 31.61
N GLU A 66 -28.05 10.42 32.89
CA GLU A 66 -27.80 11.33 34.00
C GLU A 66 -26.38 11.90 33.96
N THR A 67 -25.36 11.06 33.72
CA THR A 67 -23.96 11.49 33.53
C THR A 67 -23.83 12.44 32.33
N LEU A 68 -24.51 12.13 31.22
CA LEU A 68 -24.53 12.98 30.03
C LEU A 68 -25.25 14.32 30.27
N TYR A 69 -26.29 14.32 31.11
CA TYR A 69 -26.96 15.55 31.54
C TYR A 69 -26.01 16.43 32.39
N ASP A 70 -25.31 15.85 33.36
CA ASP A 70 -24.35 16.57 34.21
C ASP A 70 -23.15 17.12 33.41
N ASP A 71 -22.66 16.39 32.41
CA ASP A 71 -21.64 16.90 31.48
C ASP A 71 -22.15 18.11 30.69
N ILE A 72 -23.37 18.05 30.15
CA ILE A 72 -23.99 19.15 29.40
C ILE A 72 -24.31 20.34 30.32
N ALA A 73 -24.76 20.10 31.55
CA ALA A 73 -25.05 21.14 32.54
C ALA A 73 -23.76 21.88 32.96
N ARG A 74 -22.65 21.16 33.16
CA ARG A 74 -21.35 21.78 33.45
C ARG A 74 -20.80 22.58 32.27
N LEU A 75 -20.99 22.10 31.03
CA LEU A 75 -20.66 22.87 29.82
C LEU A 75 -21.57 24.10 29.65
N HIS A 76 -22.84 24.00 30.05
CA HIS A 76 -23.79 25.11 30.00
C HIS A 76 -23.41 26.23 30.99
N GLU A 77 -23.18 25.90 32.27
CA GLU A 77 -22.73 26.87 33.28
C GLU A 77 -21.38 27.50 32.92
N ALA A 78 -20.47 26.75 32.29
CA ALA A 78 -19.20 27.30 31.79
C ALA A 78 -19.36 28.27 30.60
N GLY A 79 -20.42 28.14 29.82
CA GLY A 79 -20.77 29.04 28.70
C GLY A 79 -21.73 30.17 29.07
N PHE A 80 -22.50 30.00 30.15
CA PHE A 80 -23.50 30.95 30.65
C PHE A 80 -23.44 31.00 32.19
N PRO A 81 -22.41 31.63 32.80
CA PRO A 81 -22.19 31.53 34.24
C PRO A 81 -23.29 32.24 35.03
N THR A 82 -24.00 31.51 35.89
CA THR A 82 -25.12 32.01 36.70
C THR A 82 -24.68 33.08 37.71
N HIS A 83 -23.37 33.15 38.00
CA HIS A 83 -22.79 34.06 39.00
C HIS A 83 -21.68 34.99 38.46
N SER A 84 -21.57 35.18 37.14
CA SER A 84 -20.66 36.20 36.56
C SER A 84 -21.32 36.96 35.41
N LEU A 85 -20.96 38.25 35.30
CA LEU A 85 -21.34 39.12 34.17
C LEU A 85 -20.25 39.18 33.08
N GLU A 86 -19.10 38.54 33.30
CA GLU A 86 -18.03 38.47 32.30
C GLU A 86 -18.36 37.44 31.22
N THR A 87 -18.19 37.82 29.95
CA THR A 87 -18.35 36.88 28.83
C THR A 87 -17.28 35.78 28.88
N PRO A 88 -17.63 34.49 29.02
CA PRO A 88 -16.64 33.43 29.17
C PRO A 88 -15.82 33.26 27.89
N LEU A 89 -14.52 33.49 28.00
CA LEU A 89 -13.59 33.38 26.88
C LEU A 89 -13.29 31.91 26.62
N VAL A 90 -13.63 31.42 25.41
CA VAL A 90 -13.49 30.01 25.01
C VAL A 90 -12.04 29.54 25.19
N ARG A 91 -11.80 28.74 26.23
CA ARG A 91 -10.48 28.17 26.52
C ARG A 91 -10.19 27.03 25.54
N ASN A 92 -8.96 26.98 25.04
CA ASN A 92 -8.48 25.83 24.27
C ASN A 92 -8.04 24.72 25.25
N PRO A 93 -8.73 23.57 25.32
CA PRO A 93 -8.44 22.51 26.30
C PRO A 93 -7.15 21.75 26.02
N GLY A 94 -6.53 21.91 24.84
CA GLY A 94 -5.29 21.21 24.49
C GLY A 94 -5.47 19.86 23.77
N GLN A 95 -6.69 19.48 23.37
CA GLN A 95 -7.02 18.23 22.66
C GLN A 95 -5.98 17.81 21.60
N TYR A 96 -5.65 18.72 20.68
CA TYR A 96 -4.71 18.44 19.59
C TYR A 96 -3.23 18.61 19.97
N HIS A 97 -2.93 19.42 20.98
CA HIS A 97 -1.57 19.79 21.41
C HIS A 97 -1.55 20.02 22.92
N ALA A 98 -0.72 19.25 23.64
CA ALA A 98 -0.52 19.37 25.08
C ALA A 98 -0.29 20.84 25.50
N ARG A 99 -1.02 21.28 26.52
CA ARG A 99 -0.94 22.61 27.13
C ARG A 99 -0.79 22.48 28.64
N GLU A 100 -0.11 23.44 29.24
CA GLU A 100 -0.10 23.60 30.69
C GLU A 100 -1.54 23.85 31.18
N ASN A 101 -1.98 23.11 32.19
CA ASN A 101 -3.37 23.08 32.69
C ASN A 101 -4.45 22.74 31.62
N GLY A 102 -4.06 22.03 30.55
CA GLY A 102 -4.99 21.42 29.59
C GLY A 102 -5.30 19.94 29.90
N GLU A 103 -5.92 19.27 28.94
CA GLU A 103 -6.13 17.82 28.96
C GLU A 103 -4.81 17.03 29.09
N PHE A 104 -4.91 15.82 29.67
CA PHE A 104 -3.76 14.95 29.86
C PHE A 104 -3.29 14.33 28.53
N HIS A 105 -2.01 14.53 28.19
CA HIS A 105 -1.37 13.89 27.04
C HIS A 105 -0.35 12.86 27.48
N PHE A 106 -0.44 11.64 26.94
CA PHE A 106 0.53 10.55 27.18
C PHE A 106 1.93 10.82 26.60
N ASN A 107 2.17 11.99 26.00
CA ASN A 107 3.47 12.46 25.50
C ASN A 107 3.72 13.90 25.99
N THR A 108 3.96 14.06 27.30
CA THR A 108 4.39 15.36 27.86
C THR A 108 5.87 15.64 27.61
N PRO A 109 6.31 16.92 27.60
CA PRO A 109 7.73 17.26 27.48
C PRO A 109 8.62 16.60 28.54
N SER A 110 8.13 16.47 29.78
CA SER A 110 8.87 15.81 30.87
C SER A 110 9.07 14.31 30.63
N ALA A 111 8.05 13.59 30.16
CA ALA A 111 8.17 12.17 29.80
C ALA A 111 9.10 11.94 28.61
N ILE A 112 9.08 12.84 27.63
CA ILE A 112 9.97 12.81 26.45
C ILE A 112 11.43 12.96 26.86
N VAL A 113 11.75 13.96 27.69
CA VAL A 113 13.12 14.20 28.18
C VAL A 113 13.62 13.04 29.06
N ALA A 114 12.75 12.46 29.90
CA ALA A 114 13.09 11.29 30.71
C ALA A 114 13.46 10.08 29.84
N LEU A 115 12.64 9.76 28.82
CA LEU A 115 12.89 8.64 27.90
C LEU A 115 14.16 8.85 27.06
N GLN A 116 14.39 10.07 26.56
CA GLN A 116 15.62 10.43 25.84
C GLN A 116 16.87 10.29 26.73
N THR A 117 16.77 10.66 28.01
CA THR A 117 17.88 10.54 28.96
C THR A 117 18.19 9.07 29.26
N ALA A 118 17.16 8.24 29.49
CA ALA A 118 17.32 6.80 29.75
C ALA A 118 17.97 6.07 28.55
N ALA A 119 17.47 6.30 27.33
CA ALA A 119 17.98 5.69 26.10
C ALA A 119 19.48 6.02 25.83
N ARG A 120 19.97 7.15 26.34
CA ARG A 120 21.36 7.61 26.20
C ARG A 120 22.31 7.17 27.32
N THR A 121 21.80 6.58 28.42
CA THR A 121 22.59 6.38 29.66
C THR A 121 22.59 4.95 30.23
N GLN A 122 21.95 3.98 29.56
CA GLN A 122 22.01 2.54 29.87
C GLN A 122 21.85 2.19 31.37
N ARG A 123 20.81 2.70 32.05
CA ARG A 123 20.55 2.36 33.47
C ARG A 123 19.12 1.91 33.77
N VAL A 124 19.07 0.96 34.71
CA VAL A 124 17.92 0.35 35.42
C VAL A 124 17.27 -0.88 34.75
N THR A 125 17.34 -2.01 35.46
CA THR A 125 16.63 -3.27 35.18
C THR A 125 15.39 -3.40 36.07
N LEU A 126 14.21 -3.57 35.47
CA LEU A 126 12.91 -3.50 36.16
C LEU A 126 12.35 -4.87 36.58
N ARG A 127 13.21 -5.80 37.02
CA ARG A 127 12.91 -7.25 37.15
C ARG A 127 12.72 -7.76 38.61
N GLY A 128 12.37 -6.89 39.57
CA GLY A 128 12.54 -7.20 41.00
C GLY A 128 11.36 -6.96 41.95
N LEU A 129 10.11 -6.81 41.49
CA LEU A 129 9.02 -6.28 42.35
C LEU A 129 7.60 -6.91 42.19
N LEU A 130 7.41 -8.05 41.52
CA LEU A 130 6.08 -8.67 41.39
C LEU A 130 6.09 -10.20 41.47
N GLU A 131 5.19 -10.75 42.29
CA GLU A 131 4.64 -12.11 42.21
C GLU A 131 3.17 -12.04 41.76
N PHE A 132 2.61 -13.13 41.24
CA PHE A 132 1.22 -13.19 40.75
C PHE A 132 0.47 -14.41 41.28
N GLN A 133 -0.82 -14.24 41.60
CA GLN A 133 -1.73 -15.36 41.89
C GLN A 133 -2.25 -15.99 40.59
N THR A 134 -2.23 -17.33 40.54
CA THR A 134 -2.80 -18.14 39.45
C THR A 134 -4.23 -18.58 39.76
N VAL A 135 -5.08 -18.69 38.73
CA VAL A 135 -6.43 -19.27 38.85
C VAL A 135 -6.39 -20.76 38.48
N PRO A 136 -7.06 -21.66 39.23
CA PRO A 136 -7.11 -23.09 38.91
C PRO A 136 -7.66 -23.40 37.52
N GLU A 137 -7.10 -24.45 36.91
CA GLU A 137 -7.42 -24.92 35.55
C GLU A 137 -8.89 -25.31 35.36
N GLU A 138 -9.55 -25.70 36.47
CA GLU A 138 -10.98 -25.98 36.61
C GLU A 138 -11.91 -24.89 36.05
N ARG A 139 -11.46 -23.63 36.03
CA ARG A 139 -12.27 -22.45 35.65
C ARG A 139 -12.14 -22.03 34.19
N ARG A 140 -11.42 -22.80 33.36
CA ARG A 140 -11.29 -22.51 31.92
C ARG A 140 -12.51 -23.06 31.15
N PRO A 141 -13.11 -22.28 30.22
CA PRO A 141 -14.16 -22.79 29.34
C PRO A 141 -13.60 -23.89 28.42
N LYS A 142 -14.44 -24.85 28.03
CA LYS A 142 -14.01 -26.02 27.27
C LYS A 142 -14.21 -25.84 25.77
N TRP A 143 -13.44 -26.57 24.96
CA TRP A 143 -13.41 -26.42 23.51
C TRP A 143 -14.76 -26.73 22.83
N GLU A 144 -15.59 -27.60 23.43
CA GLU A 144 -16.93 -27.94 22.95
C GLU A 144 -17.92 -26.76 22.98
N GLN A 145 -17.55 -25.65 23.63
CA GLN A 145 -18.40 -24.46 23.80
C GLN A 145 -18.14 -23.37 22.73
N MET A 146 -17.27 -23.62 21.75
CA MET A 146 -16.94 -22.69 20.67
C MET A 146 -17.72 -23.00 19.37
N GLU A 147 -17.90 -21.98 18.52
CA GLU A 147 -18.65 -22.12 17.26
C GLU A 147 -17.94 -22.98 16.20
N SER A 148 -18.70 -23.51 15.25
CA SER A 148 -18.18 -24.46 14.26
C SER A 148 -17.21 -23.79 13.27
N ILE A 149 -16.11 -24.48 12.95
CA ILE A 149 -15.12 -24.01 11.98
C ILE A 149 -15.79 -23.82 10.60
N GLN A 150 -16.76 -24.66 10.24
CA GLN A 150 -17.50 -24.56 8.98
C GLN A 150 -18.39 -23.31 8.90
N ASP A 151 -18.95 -22.83 10.01
CA ASP A 151 -19.82 -21.63 10.02
C ASP A 151 -19.00 -20.34 10.02
N ILE A 152 -17.82 -20.36 10.65
CA ILE A 152 -16.82 -19.28 10.52
C ILE A 152 -16.36 -19.16 9.06
N VAL A 153 -16.15 -20.27 8.34
CA VAL A 153 -15.62 -20.29 6.96
C VAL A 153 -16.50 -19.55 5.93
N LYS A 154 -17.79 -19.35 6.20
CA LYS A 154 -18.76 -18.76 5.25
C LYS A 154 -18.66 -17.23 5.07
N ARG A 155 -17.61 -16.57 5.61
CA ARG A 155 -17.56 -15.09 5.77
C ARG A 155 -16.27 -14.42 5.26
N PHE A 156 -15.55 -15.00 4.30
CA PHE A 156 -14.19 -14.55 3.95
C PHE A 156 -14.01 -14.01 2.52
N ASN A 157 -13.01 -13.13 2.38
CA ASN A 157 -12.57 -12.47 1.16
C ASN A 157 -11.20 -13.05 0.71
N THR A 158 -10.92 -13.05 -0.60
CA THR A 158 -9.81 -13.77 -1.24
C THR A 158 -8.47 -13.04 -1.25
N ASP A 159 -8.48 -11.72 -1.44
CA ASP A 159 -7.32 -11.02 -2.01
C ASP A 159 -6.12 -10.91 -1.07
N LEU A 160 -6.38 -10.84 0.24
CA LEU A 160 -5.33 -10.78 1.26
C LEU A 160 -4.56 -12.10 1.36
N ALA A 161 -5.23 -13.24 1.13
CA ALA A 161 -4.59 -14.55 1.06
C ALA A 161 -3.70 -14.72 -0.17
N GLN A 162 -3.90 -13.89 -1.20
CA GLN A 162 -2.95 -13.78 -2.29
C GLN A 162 -1.73 -12.95 -1.87
N LEU A 163 -1.92 -11.74 -1.32
CA LEU A 163 -0.80 -10.88 -0.93
C LEU A 163 0.17 -11.55 0.05
N ILE A 164 -0.34 -12.32 1.03
CA ILE A 164 0.53 -13.08 1.95
C ILE A 164 1.34 -14.14 1.21
N HIS A 165 0.73 -14.84 0.24
CA HIS A 165 1.42 -15.83 -0.59
C HIS A 165 2.50 -15.20 -1.49
N ASP A 166 2.23 -14.02 -2.05
CA ASP A 166 3.19 -13.23 -2.84
C ASP A 166 4.45 -12.93 -2.06
N LEU A 167 4.28 -12.46 -0.82
CA LEU A 167 5.40 -12.06 0.03
C LEU A 167 6.23 -13.27 0.48
N LYS A 168 5.60 -14.40 0.85
CA LYS A 168 6.32 -15.63 1.22
C LYS A 168 7.05 -16.29 0.06
N ASN A 169 6.49 -16.27 -1.14
CA ASN A 169 7.19 -16.84 -2.28
C ASN A 169 8.30 -15.89 -2.76
N SER A 170 8.13 -14.57 -2.63
CA SER A 170 9.21 -13.60 -2.93
C SER A 170 10.35 -13.69 -1.95
N ASN A 171 10.06 -13.62 -0.66
CA ASN A 171 11.01 -13.91 0.38
C ASN A 171 10.46 -15.02 1.27
N PRO A 172 10.88 -16.27 1.05
CA PRO A 172 10.63 -17.36 1.97
C PRO A 172 11.07 -17.01 3.37
N SER A 173 12.12 -16.20 3.58
CA SER A 173 12.52 -15.88 4.93
C SER A 173 11.41 -15.14 5.68
N ALA A 174 10.76 -14.15 5.07
CA ALA A 174 9.84 -13.25 5.75
C ALA A 174 8.66 -13.98 6.43
N GLU A 175 8.63 -13.94 7.76
CA GLU A 175 7.38 -14.08 8.51
C GLU A 175 6.44 -12.92 8.10
N ILE A 176 5.21 -13.24 7.68
CA ILE A 176 4.30 -12.21 7.14
C ILE A 176 3.42 -11.65 8.24
N SER A 177 3.74 -10.42 8.66
CA SER A 177 2.89 -9.60 9.51
C SER A 177 1.79 -8.89 8.69
N VAL A 178 0.52 -9.10 9.06
CA VAL A 178 -0.58 -8.25 8.57
C VAL A 178 -1.05 -7.32 9.66
N LYS A 179 -1.08 -6.02 9.35
CA LYS A 179 -1.49 -4.97 10.28
C LYS A 179 -2.96 -4.61 10.11
N LEU A 180 -3.75 -4.80 11.16
CA LEU A 180 -5.16 -4.43 11.29
C LEU A 180 -5.32 -3.31 12.33
N VAL A 181 -6.44 -2.59 12.26
CA VAL A 181 -6.84 -1.60 13.28
C VAL A 181 -7.92 -2.22 14.17
N SER A 182 -7.87 -1.93 15.47
CA SER A 182 -8.82 -2.41 16.48
C SER A 182 -10.19 -1.75 16.31
N GLU A 183 -11.18 -2.55 15.92
CA GLU A 183 -12.60 -2.18 15.79
C GLU A 183 -13.50 -3.37 16.14
N VAL A 184 -14.83 -3.20 16.15
CA VAL A 184 -15.77 -4.33 16.23
C VAL A 184 -15.56 -5.24 15.03
N GLY A 185 -15.44 -6.55 15.26
CA GLY A 185 -15.25 -7.53 14.20
C GLY A 185 -13.80 -7.76 13.77
N VAL A 186 -12.82 -7.01 14.29
CA VAL A 186 -11.39 -7.22 13.95
C VAL A 186 -10.91 -8.66 14.19
N GLY A 187 -11.45 -9.35 15.21
CA GLY A 187 -11.17 -10.78 15.45
C GLY A 187 -11.66 -11.72 14.34
N VAL A 188 -12.75 -11.38 13.65
CA VAL A 188 -13.23 -12.14 12.47
C VAL A 188 -12.32 -11.90 11.27
N VAL A 189 -11.89 -10.65 11.06
CA VAL A 189 -10.91 -10.30 10.02
C VAL A 189 -9.60 -11.05 10.29
N ALA A 190 -9.09 -11.01 11.52
CA ALA A 190 -7.90 -11.72 11.96
C ALA A 190 -8.01 -13.25 11.76
N ALA A 191 -9.16 -13.87 12.06
CA ALA A 191 -9.38 -15.29 11.77
C ALA A 191 -9.30 -15.61 10.26
N GLY A 192 -9.64 -14.66 9.38
CA GLY A 192 -9.37 -14.76 7.94
C GLY A 192 -7.89 -14.64 7.61
N VAL A 193 -7.18 -13.70 8.24
CA VAL A 193 -5.73 -13.47 8.10
C VAL A 193 -4.89 -14.70 8.54
N VAL A 194 -5.30 -15.39 9.61
CA VAL A 194 -4.68 -16.68 10.01
C VAL A 194 -4.89 -17.75 8.94
N LYS A 195 -6.11 -17.87 8.41
CA LYS A 195 -6.42 -18.84 7.33
C LYS A 195 -5.69 -18.53 6.03
N ALA A 196 -5.39 -17.26 5.80
CA ALA A 196 -4.54 -16.75 4.74
C ALA A 196 -3.03 -17.03 4.95
N LYS A 197 -2.66 -17.74 6.03
CA LYS A 197 -1.31 -18.16 6.42
C LYS A 197 -0.36 -17.02 6.87
N ALA A 198 -0.84 -15.85 7.28
CA ALA A 198 0.06 -14.88 7.93
C ALA A 198 0.60 -15.49 9.24
N GLU A 199 1.91 -15.42 9.48
CA GLU A 199 2.50 -15.82 10.76
C GLU A 199 2.13 -14.85 11.89
N HIS A 200 2.10 -13.55 11.60
CA HIS A 200 1.85 -12.51 12.61
C HIS A 200 0.63 -11.66 12.24
N ILE A 201 -0.10 -11.22 13.26
CA ILE A 201 -1.16 -10.24 13.10
C ILE A 201 -0.90 -9.07 14.04
N THR A 202 -0.59 -7.89 13.52
CA THR A 202 -0.47 -6.67 14.30
C THR A 202 -1.86 -6.06 14.51
N ILE A 203 -2.31 -5.87 15.75
CA ILE A 203 -3.48 -5.04 16.05
C ILE A 203 -3.08 -3.68 16.61
N SER A 204 -3.42 -2.61 15.90
CA SER A 204 -3.25 -1.22 16.31
C SER A 204 -4.51 -0.67 16.97
N GLY A 205 -4.42 -0.13 18.19
CA GLY A 205 -5.53 0.63 18.79
C GLY A 205 -5.75 1.99 18.11
N HIS A 206 -6.90 2.63 18.36
CA HIS A 206 -7.20 3.98 17.83
C HIS A 206 -6.13 5.02 18.24
N ASP A 207 -5.70 4.97 19.50
CA ASP A 207 -4.57 5.74 20.04
C ASP A 207 -3.30 4.88 20.16
N GLY A 208 -3.42 3.57 20.01
CA GLY A 208 -2.42 2.57 20.39
C GLY A 208 -2.73 1.89 21.73
N MET A 209 -3.58 0.86 21.68
CA MET A 209 -3.87 -0.13 22.75
C MET A 209 -4.37 -1.42 22.08
N SER A 210 -4.08 -2.58 22.67
CA SER A 210 -4.42 -3.89 22.08
C SER A 210 -5.92 -4.22 22.17
N SER A 211 -6.42 -4.98 21.20
CA SER A 211 -7.64 -5.78 21.34
C SER A 211 -7.30 -7.23 21.63
N TYR A 212 -8.20 -7.97 22.29
CA TYR A 212 -8.07 -9.39 22.59
C TYR A 212 -8.31 -10.26 21.35
N ILE A 213 -7.39 -11.17 21.04
CA ILE A 213 -7.58 -12.26 20.07
C ILE A 213 -6.82 -13.49 20.59
N TYR A 214 -7.43 -14.68 20.54
CA TYR A 214 -6.77 -15.94 20.87
C TYR A 214 -6.84 -16.89 19.65
N VAL A 215 -5.72 -17.16 18.99
CA VAL A 215 -5.62 -18.18 17.94
C VAL A 215 -4.32 -18.96 18.07
N SER A 216 -4.39 -20.24 18.43
CA SER A 216 -3.25 -21.10 18.78
C SER A 216 -2.37 -21.57 17.60
N ARG A 217 -2.19 -20.74 16.57
CA ARG A 217 -1.46 -21.08 15.32
C ARG A 217 -0.65 -19.93 14.70
N ILE A 218 -0.60 -18.77 15.34
CA ILE A 218 0.08 -17.55 14.88
C ILE A 218 0.67 -16.81 16.07
N LYS A 219 1.58 -15.87 15.83
CA LYS A 219 1.98 -14.88 16.84
C LYS A 219 1.03 -13.69 16.78
N LEU A 220 0.38 -13.31 17.88
CA LEU A 220 -0.37 -12.04 17.92
C LEU A 220 0.59 -10.89 18.24
N GLN A 221 0.68 -9.89 17.37
CA GLN A 221 1.42 -8.66 17.63
C GLN A 221 0.43 -7.53 17.99
N THR A 222 0.84 -6.56 18.82
CA THR A 222 0.07 -5.32 19.01
C THR A 222 0.98 -4.10 19.02
N ASP A 223 0.47 -2.95 18.57
CA ASP A 223 1.27 -1.73 18.48
C ASP A 223 0.51 -0.43 18.80
N GLY A 224 1.31 0.62 18.93
CA GLY A 224 0.86 1.99 19.20
C GLY A 224 0.99 2.35 20.68
N GLN A 225 1.63 3.51 20.93
CA GLN A 225 1.92 4.12 22.24
C GLN A 225 2.55 3.26 23.35
N LEU A 226 2.78 1.95 23.16
CA LEU A 226 3.66 1.13 24.01
C LEU A 226 4.99 1.87 24.25
N LYS A 227 5.40 1.99 25.52
CA LYS A 227 6.61 2.71 25.96
C LYS A 227 7.33 2.05 27.13
N THR A 228 6.63 1.24 27.91
CA THR A 228 7.11 0.67 29.17
C THR A 228 7.01 -0.84 29.16
N GLY A 229 7.83 -1.51 29.99
CA GLY A 229 7.70 -2.95 30.23
C GLY A 229 6.34 -3.34 30.84
N ARG A 230 5.61 -2.41 31.48
CA ARG A 230 4.25 -2.65 31.95
C ARG A 230 3.26 -2.76 30.80
N ASP A 231 3.39 -1.91 29.77
CA ASP A 231 2.50 -1.93 28.60
C ASP A 231 2.67 -3.25 27.83
N VAL A 232 3.92 -3.71 27.69
CA VAL A 232 4.29 -5.02 27.12
C VAL A 232 3.71 -6.18 27.95
N VAL A 233 3.89 -6.18 29.28
CA VAL A 233 3.35 -7.24 30.15
C VAL A 233 1.81 -7.25 30.16
N ILE A 234 1.16 -6.08 30.11
CA ILE A 234 -0.29 -6.00 29.96
C ILE A 234 -0.70 -6.61 28.61
N ALA A 235 -0.13 -6.14 27.50
CA ALA A 235 -0.42 -6.68 26.16
C ALA A 235 -0.22 -8.21 26.09
N ALA A 236 0.82 -8.74 26.73
CA ALA A 236 1.05 -10.19 26.86
C ALA A 236 -0.09 -10.92 27.60
N LEU A 237 -0.58 -10.35 28.71
CA LEU A 237 -1.74 -10.87 29.44
C LEU A 237 -3.06 -10.73 28.67
N LEU A 238 -3.14 -9.84 27.67
CA LEU A 238 -4.30 -9.73 26.76
C LEU A 238 -4.19 -10.68 25.53
N GLY A 239 -3.08 -11.41 25.40
CA GLY A 239 -2.85 -12.42 24.36
C GLY A 239 -1.80 -12.08 23.30
N ALA A 240 -1.08 -10.94 23.40
CA ALA A 240 -0.05 -10.58 22.43
C ALA A 240 1.31 -11.25 22.73
N GLU A 241 1.90 -11.89 21.73
CA GLU A 241 3.23 -12.51 21.77
C GLU A 241 4.33 -11.57 21.26
N GLU A 242 3.96 -10.54 20.49
CA GLU A 242 4.89 -9.53 19.95
C GLU A 242 4.38 -8.08 20.12
N PHE A 243 5.30 -7.11 20.07
CA PHE A 243 5.05 -5.73 20.47
C PHE A 243 5.71 -4.73 19.52
N GLY A 244 4.89 -3.93 18.82
CA GLY A 244 5.35 -2.88 17.91
C GLY A 244 5.39 -1.49 18.57
N PHE A 245 6.43 -0.72 18.29
CA PHE A 245 6.58 0.63 18.86
C PHE A 245 7.00 1.61 17.75
N ALA A 246 6.14 2.57 17.42
CA ALA A 246 6.45 3.62 16.44
C ALA A 246 6.93 4.92 17.10
N THR A 247 6.20 5.40 18.11
CA THR A 247 6.48 6.70 18.76
C THR A 247 7.69 6.66 19.70
N ALA A 248 7.88 5.56 20.45
CA ALA A 248 8.94 5.48 21.45
C ALA A 248 10.36 5.48 20.83
N PRO A 249 10.66 4.75 19.73
CA PRO A 249 11.98 4.81 19.10
C PRO A 249 12.26 6.18 18.46
N LEU A 250 11.25 6.82 17.87
CA LEU A 250 11.39 8.19 17.37
C LEU A 250 11.71 9.18 18.51
N ILE A 251 11.12 9.02 19.70
CA ILE A 251 11.49 9.81 20.88
C ILE A 251 12.93 9.52 21.31
N ALA A 252 13.37 8.27 21.37
CA ALA A 252 14.76 7.90 21.70
C ALA A 252 15.79 8.44 20.70
N LEU A 253 15.43 8.54 19.42
CA LEU A 253 16.22 9.21 18.37
C LEU A 253 16.20 10.76 18.47
N GLY A 254 15.34 11.35 19.31
CA GLY A 254 15.32 12.79 19.60
C GLY A 254 13.98 13.50 19.37
N CYS A 255 12.90 12.81 19.02
CA CYS A 255 11.62 13.45 18.71
C CYS A 255 11.02 14.18 19.92
N VAL A 256 10.75 15.48 19.74
CA VAL A 256 10.12 16.38 20.74
C VAL A 256 8.60 16.53 20.56
N MET A 257 7.96 15.64 19.80
CA MET A 257 6.51 15.54 19.61
C MET A 257 5.77 16.85 19.21
N MET A 258 6.44 17.77 18.50
CA MET A 258 5.87 19.06 18.06
C MET A 258 4.70 18.95 17.06
N ARG A 259 4.39 17.74 16.55
CA ARG A 259 3.34 17.40 15.56
C ARG A 259 3.41 18.14 14.20
N LYS A 260 4.47 18.91 13.92
CA LYS A 260 4.72 19.62 12.64
C LYS A 260 5.27 18.77 11.48
N CYS A 261 5.23 17.44 11.57
CA CYS A 261 5.84 16.53 10.59
C CYS A 261 5.33 16.74 9.15
N HIS A 262 4.06 17.14 9.00
CA HIS A 262 3.41 17.41 7.72
C HIS A 262 3.77 18.77 7.10
N LEU A 263 4.53 19.62 7.81
CA LEU A 263 4.91 20.97 7.37
C LEU A 263 6.38 21.06 6.91
N ASN A 264 7.08 19.93 6.79
CA ASN A 264 8.52 19.83 6.53
C ASN A 264 9.42 20.52 7.59
N THR A 265 8.87 21.15 8.63
CA THR A 265 9.62 21.95 9.62
C THR A 265 9.90 21.18 10.92
N CYS A 266 10.55 20.02 10.84
CA CYS A 266 10.93 19.28 12.05
C CYS A 266 12.15 19.92 12.73
N PRO A 267 12.06 20.38 13.99
CA PRO A 267 13.14 21.13 14.65
C PRO A 267 14.39 20.29 14.98
N VAL A 268 14.28 18.95 14.92
CA VAL A 268 15.29 17.96 15.33
C VAL A 268 15.69 17.02 14.18
N GLY A 269 15.46 17.42 12.94
CA GLY A 269 15.93 16.69 11.74
C GLY A 269 15.27 15.35 11.41
N ILE A 270 14.32 14.86 12.22
CA ILE A 270 13.71 13.52 12.05
C ILE A 270 12.70 13.45 10.89
N ALA A 271 11.79 14.42 10.80
CA ALA A 271 10.65 14.39 9.88
C ALA A 271 10.67 15.60 8.94
N THR A 272 11.74 15.71 8.15
CA THR A 272 12.00 16.83 7.25
C THR A 272 12.99 16.44 6.14
N GLN A 273 12.79 17.01 4.96
CA GLN A 273 13.70 16.96 3.82
C GLN A 273 14.56 18.22 3.68
N ASP A 274 14.30 19.25 4.50
CA ASP A 274 15.12 20.48 4.56
C ASP A 274 16.52 20.16 5.10
N GLU A 275 17.56 20.52 4.34
CA GLU A 275 18.94 20.15 4.66
C GLU A 275 19.47 20.82 5.94
N GLU A 276 19.10 22.07 6.21
CA GLU A 276 19.51 22.78 7.43
C GLU A 276 18.78 22.27 8.68
N LEU A 277 17.57 21.73 8.52
CA LEU A 277 16.88 21.02 9.59
C LEU A 277 17.41 19.59 9.78
N ARG A 278 17.75 18.87 8.70
CA ARG A 278 18.36 17.53 8.78
C ARG A 278 19.70 17.53 9.51
N LYS A 279 20.53 18.58 9.36
CA LYS A 279 21.78 18.78 10.13
C LYS A 279 21.57 18.83 11.66
N LYS A 280 20.33 18.98 12.15
CA LYS A 280 19.99 19.02 13.59
C LYS A 280 19.63 17.64 14.17
N PHE A 281 19.72 16.58 13.37
CA PHE A 281 19.48 15.22 13.84
C PHE A 281 20.68 14.69 14.65
N THR A 282 20.40 14.13 15.83
CA THR A 282 21.42 13.59 16.75
C THR A 282 21.05 12.21 17.30
N GLY A 283 20.22 11.46 16.57
CA GLY A 283 19.83 10.08 16.94
C GLY A 283 20.85 9.09 16.42
N MET A 284 21.28 8.14 17.26
CA MET A 284 22.24 7.10 16.90
C MET A 284 21.55 5.73 16.82
N PRO A 285 21.97 4.80 15.92
CA PRO A 285 21.34 3.48 15.78
C PRO A 285 21.25 2.69 17.09
N GLU A 286 22.24 2.84 17.97
CA GLU A 286 22.33 2.19 19.29
C GLU A 286 21.11 2.52 20.17
N HIS A 287 20.51 3.70 20.02
CA HIS A 287 19.29 4.08 20.75
C HIS A 287 18.08 3.20 20.37
N VAL A 288 18.13 2.51 19.24
CA VAL A 288 17.07 1.63 18.70
C VAL A 288 17.50 0.16 18.68
N VAL A 289 18.79 -0.14 18.50
CA VAL A 289 19.34 -1.50 18.59
C VAL A 289 19.27 -2.07 20.02
N ASN A 290 19.28 -1.22 21.05
CA ASN A 290 18.97 -1.59 22.44
C ASN A 290 17.53 -2.13 22.65
N PHE A 291 16.72 -2.32 21.59
CA PHE A 291 15.25 -2.41 21.71
C PHE A 291 14.50 -3.43 20.79
N LEU A 292 15.05 -4.00 19.69
CA LEU A 292 14.33 -4.99 18.81
C LEU A 292 15.24 -6.03 18.09
N TRP A 293 14.99 -7.36 18.17
CA TRP A 293 15.71 -8.40 17.38
C TRP A 293 14.92 -9.74 17.14
N LEU A 294 15.03 -10.34 15.92
CA LEU A 294 14.77 -11.76 15.45
C LEU A 294 13.48 -12.17 14.68
N LEU A 295 13.60 -13.26 13.86
CA LEU A 295 12.84 -13.69 12.63
C LEU A 295 13.00 -15.26 12.37
N ASP A 296 12.70 -16.03 11.28
CA ASP A 296 12.16 -15.96 9.86
C ASP A 296 11.98 -17.45 9.29
N LEU A 297 11.06 -17.84 8.33
CA LEU A 297 11.23 -18.82 7.14
C LEU A 297 10.08 -19.71 6.48
N VAL A 298 10.28 -19.99 5.15
CA VAL A 298 9.71 -20.96 4.13
C VAL A 298 8.56 -20.42 3.20
N LEU A 299 8.50 -20.50 1.83
CA LEU A 299 8.98 -21.43 0.73
C LEU A 299 9.02 -20.79 -0.72
N ASP A 300 9.95 -21.16 -1.63
CA ASP A 300 9.85 -21.12 -3.16
C ASP A 300 11.10 -21.75 -3.84
N GLN A 301 11.39 -23.04 -3.59
CA GLN A 301 12.77 -23.57 -3.78
C GLN A 301 13.11 -24.16 -5.17
N THR A 302 12.13 -24.57 -5.98
CA THR A 302 12.39 -25.38 -7.19
C THR A 302 13.11 -24.60 -8.30
N LEU A 303 12.73 -23.34 -8.54
CA LEU A 303 13.36 -22.49 -9.56
C LEU A 303 14.85 -22.25 -9.27
N LEU A 304 15.25 -22.24 -8.00
CA LEU A 304 16.64 -22.05 -7.60
C LEU A 304 17.55 -23.20 -8.02
N ALA A 305 17.03 -24.43 -8.07
CA ALA A 305 17.80 -25.59 -8.49
C ALA A 305 18.14 -25.51 -9.99
N HIS A 306 17.16 -25.15 -10.83
CA HIS A 306 17.36 -24.99 -12.28
C HIS A 306 18.22 -23.78 -12.63
N CYS A 307 18.11 -22.68 -11.87
CA CYS A 307 18.83 -21.44 -12.14
C CYS A 307 20.17 -21.30 -11.37
N ALA A 308 20.66 -22.38 -10.75
CA ALA A 308 21.78 -22.30 -9.80
C ALA A 308 23.06 -21.69 -10.38
N SER A 309 23.39 -21.95 -11.64
CA SER A 309 24.52 -21.32 -12.35
C SER A 309 24.28 -19.83 -12.59
N ALA A 310 23.15 -19.46 -13.20
CA ALA A 310 22.76 -18.06 -13.40
C ALA A 310 22.76 -17.23 -12.10
N ILE A 311 22.35 -17.84 -10.97
CA ILE A 311 22.41 -17.21 -9.65
C ILE A 311 23.86 -17.05 -9.16
N ALA A 312 24.76 -17.99 -9.46
CA ALA A 312 26.15 -17.97 -8.98
C ALA A 312 27.09 -17.08 -9.81
N ASP A 313 27.02 -17.15 -11.14
CA ASP A 313 28.00 -16.53 -12.05
C ASP A 313 27.38 -15.78 -13.25
N GLY A 314 26.05 -15.79 -13.39
CA GLY A 314 25.36 -15.13 -14.51
C GLY A 314 25.37 -15.89 -15.83
N SER A 315 25.73 -17.18 -15.83
CA SER A 315 25.61 -18.07 -16.99
C SER A 315 24.19 -18.07 -17.58
N PRO A 316 24.01 -18.04 -18.91
CA PRO A 316 22.71 -18.15 -19.54
C PRO A 316 22.00 -19.48 -19.23
N VAL A 317 20.72 -19.42 -18.87
CA VAL A 317 19.86 -20.57 -18.55
C VAL A 317 18.49 -20.40 -19.21
N GLN A 318 18.03 -21.44 -19.91
CA GLN A 318 16.64 -21.58 -20.34
C GLN A 318 15.97 -22.70 -19.53
N VAL A 319 14.72 -22.49 -19.11
CA VAL A 319 13.91 -23.45 -18.36
C VAL A 319 12.53 -23.53 -18.98
N ASP A 320 12.14 -24.70 -19.45
CA ASP A 320 10.81 -24.98 -20.03
C ASP A 320 10.01 -25.88 -19.08
N LEU A 321 8.87 -25.39 -18.57
CA LEU A 321 8.04 -26.07 -17.55
C LEU A 321 6.52 -25.91 -17.80
N PRO A 322 5.68 -26.85 -17.33
CA PRO A 322 4.24 -26.60 -17.23
C PRO A 322 3.93 -25.60 -16.11
N ILE A 323 2.81 -24.87 -16.22
CA ILE A 323 2.26 -24.03 -15.15
C ILE A 323 0.74 -24.22 -15.01
N SER A 324 0.25 -24.21 -13.77
CA SER A 324 -1.17 -24.34 -13.43
C SER A 324 -1.64 -23.22 -12.49
N ASN A 325 -2.95 -23.06 -12.33
CA ASN A 325 -3.51 -21.90 -11.61
C ASN A 325 -3.23 -21.91 -10.10
N VAL A 326 -2.75 -23.03 -9.54
CA VAL A 326 -2.23 -23.12 -8.17
C VAL A 326 -0.76 -22.68 -8.06
N ASP A 327 -0.02 -22.66 -9.17
CA ASP A 327 1.36 -22.19 -9.29
C ASP A 327 1.35 -20.66 -9.39
N ARG A 328 1.20 -20.04 -8.21
CA ARG A 328 1.11 -18.61 -8.03
C ARG A 328 2.51 -18.04 -7.81
N THR A 329 2.72 -16.76 -8.17
CA THR A 329 3.93 -15.99 -7.81
C THR A 329 5.26 -16.52 -8.36
N VAL A 330 5.20 -17.35 -9.40
CA VAL A 330 6.36 -17.96 -10.06
C VAL A 330 7.37 -16.87 -10.48
N GLY A 331 8.63 -17.07 -10.11
CA GLY A 331 9.76 -16.15 -10.37
C GLY A 331 10.18 -15.28 -9.18
N ALA A 332 9.44 -15.29 -8.07
CA ALA A 332 9.64 -14.34 -6.98
C ALA A 332 10.89 -14.63 -6.11
N LEU A 333 11.13 -15.86 -5.63
CA LEU A 333 12.39 -16.15 -4.90
C LEU A 333 13.60 -16.20 -5.81
N LEU A 334 13.43 -16.62 -7.07
CA LEU A 334 14.50 -16.53 -8.06
C LEU A 334 15.02 -15.09 -8.14
N SER A 335 14.09 -14.13 -8.18
CA SER A 335 14.40 -12.71 -8.14
C SER A 335 15.06 -12.28 -6.84
N HIS A 336 14.54 -12.68 -5.67
CA HIS A 336 15.18 -12.42 -4.38
C HIS A 336 16.62 -12.98 -4.32
N LYS A 337 16.88 -14.19 -4.80
CA LYS A 337 18.23 -14.79 -4.77
C LYS A 337 19.19 -14.05 -5.69
N ILE A 338 18.73 -13.65 -6.88
CA ILE A 338 19.51 -12.79 -7.78
C ILE A 338 19.84 -11.46 -7.09
N THR A 339 18.86 -10.77 -6.49
CA THR A 339 19.10 -9.53 -5.74
C THR A 339 20.04 -9.73 -4.54
N LYS A 340 19.99 -10.89 -3.87
CA LYS A 340 20.88 -11.21 -2.75
C LYS A 340 22.33 -11.49 -3.14
N VAL A 341 22.60 -11.87 -4.40
CA VAL A 341 23.96 -12.15 -4.89
C VAL A 341 24.51 -11.01 -5.74
N HIS A 342 23.70 -10.46 -6.66
CA HIS A 342 24.11 -9.45 -7.66
C HIS A 342 23.60 -8.03 -7.35
N GLY A 343 22.87 -7.86 -6.24
CA GLY A 343 22.31 -6.56 -5.84
C GLY A 343 21.17 -6.09 -6.73
N GLU A 344 20.84 -4.80 -6.64
CA GLU A 344 19.72 -4.17 -7.37
C GLU A 344 19.90 -4.14 -8.90
N HIS A 345 21.14 -4.30 -9.39
CA HIS A 345 21.43 -4.33 -10.83
C HIS A 345 21.04 -5.66 -11.50
N GLY A 346 20.83 -6.73 -10.73
CA GLY A 346 20.41 -8.03 -11.23
C GLY A 346 21.42 -8.68 -12.18
N LEU A 347 20.93 -9.42 -13.17
CA LEU A 347 21.75 -10.08 -14.20
C LEU A 347 21.74 -9.30 -15.52
N ALA A 348 22.58 -9.73 -16.47
CA ALA A 348 22.50 -9.23 -17.83
C ALA A 348 21.12 -9.54 -18.46
N PRO A 349 20.60 -8.71 -19.38
CA PRO A 349 19.33 -8.97 -20.05
C PRO A 349 19.29 -10.36 -20.70
N HIS A 350 18.18 -11.07 -20.54
CA HIS A 350 17.93 -12.42 -21.08
C HIS A 350 18.86 -13.55 -20.56
N THR A 351 19.63 -13.33 -19.47
CA THR A 351 20.41 -14.40 -18.82
C THR A 351 19.52 -15.56 -18.38
N ILE A 352 18.32 -15.33 -17.86
CA ILE A 352 17.36 -16.39 -17.55
C ILE A 352 16.12 -16.26 -18.42
N GLN A 353 15.74 -17.34 -19.09
CA GLN A 353 14.52 -17.44 -19.89
C GLN A 353 13.65 -18.57 -19.33
N LEU A 354 12.54 -18.20 -18.68
CA LEU A 354 11.53 -19.12 -18.15
C LEU A 354 10.37 -19.22 -19.14
N ASN A 355 10.28 -20.32 -19.86
CA ASN A 355 9.16 -20.64 -20.74
C ASN A 355 8.17 -21.53 -19.97
N LEU A 356 6.93 -21.07 -19.83
CA LEU A 356 5.90 -21.71 -19.03
C LEU A 356 4.68 -22.00 -19.92
N THR A 357 4.09 -23.18 -19.83
CA THR A 357 2.92 -23.56 -20.66
C THR A 357 1.74 -23.98 -19.79
N GLY A 358 0.59 -23.35 -19.99
CA GLY A 358 -0.63 -23.53 -19.22
C GLY A 358 -1.15 -22.24 -18.57
N HIS A 359 -1.98 -22.38 -17.54
CA HIS A 359 -2.73 -21.29 -16.91
C HIS A 359 -2.01 -20.80 -15.66
N ALA A 360 -1.39 -19.62 -15.68
CA ALA A 360 -0.62 -19.13 -14.55
C ALA A 360 -1.49 -18.64 -13.38
N GLY A 361 -1.09 -19.00 -12.16
CA GLY A 361 -1.71 -18.49 -10.93
C GLY A 361 -1.51 -16.98 -10.73
N GLN A 362 -2.23 -16.41 -9.77
CA GLN A 362 -2.14 -14.99 -9.41
C GLN A 362 -0.69 -14.54 -9.08
N SER A 363 -0.42 -13.26 -9.32
CA SER A 363 0.85 -12.58 -9.04
C SER A 363 2.08 -13.16 -9.75
N LEU A 364 1.89 -13.81 -10.90
CA LEU A 364 2.95 -14.25 -11.80
C LEU A 364 4.03 -13.16 -12.01
N GLY A 365 5.32 -13.48 -11.81
CA GLY A 365 6.39 -12.49 -11.94
C GLY A 365 6.36 -11.37 -10.89
N PHE A 366 5.80 -11.63 -9.70
CA PHE A 366 5.85 -10.68 -8.58
C PHE A 366 7.30 -10.33 -8.22
N GLY A 367 7.63 -9.04 -8.25
CA GLY A 367 8.98 -8.56 -7.95
C GLY A 367 10.05 -8.97 -8.97
N LEU A 368 9.70 -9.38 -10.19
CA LEU A 368 10.65 -9.97 -11.14
C LEU A 368 11.79 -9.00 -11.50
N VAL A 369 13.04 -9.42 -11.29
CA VAL A 369 14.23 -8.55 -11.44
C VAL A 369 14.91 -8.63 -12.80
N ARG A 370 15.75 -7.62 -13.06
CA ARG A 370 16.56 -7.50 -14.27
C ARG A 370 17.35 -8.78 -14.59
N GLY A 371 17.26 -9.18 -15.86
CA GLY A 371 17.92 -10.35 -16.43
C GLY A 371 17.09 -11.62 -16.47
N ILE A 372 15.92 -11.64 -15.80
CA ILE A 372 14.91 -12.70 -16.00
C ILE A 372 13.90 -12.26 -17.05
N GLN A 373 13.69 -13.10 -18.06
CA GLN A 373 12.50 -13.09 -18.91
C GLN A 373 11.60 -14.27 -18.52
N LEU A 374 10.35 -13.99 -18.22
CA LEU A 374 9.33 -14.98 -17.91
C LEU A 374 8.23 -14.89 -18.97
N LYS A 375 7.99 -15.99 -19.69
CA LYS A 375 6.95 -16.12 -20.71
C LYS A 375 5.96 -17.22 -20.35
N VAL A 376 4.67 -16.92 -20.43
CA VAL A 376 3.58 -17.90 -20.36
C VAL A 376 2.92 -18.08 -21.73
N THR A 377 2.72 -19.34 -22.12
CA THR A 377 1.95 -19.79 -23.27
C THR A 377 0.65 -20.42 -22.75
N GLY A 378 -0.44 -19.66 -22.80
CA GLY A 378 -1.69 -19.90 -22.09
C GLY A 378 -2.33 -18.58 -21.66
N ASP A 379 -2.68 -18.47 -20.38
CA ASP A 379 -3.22 -17.24 -19.76
C ASP A 379 -2.70 -17.07 -18.33
N ALA A 380 -3.06 -15.97 -17.66
CA ALA A 380 -2.71 -15.71 -16.27
C ALA A 380 -3.83 -15.01 -15.50
N ASN A 381 -3.88 -15.24 -14.19
CA ASN A 381 -4.84 -14.59 -13.30
C ASN A 381 -4.41 -13.14 -12.94
N ASP A 382 -4.92 -12.59 -11.84
CA ASP A 382 -4.64 -11.21 -11.40
C ASP A 382 -3.17 -10.96 -11.05
N TYR A 383 -2.80 -9.68 -10.93
CA TYR A 383 -1.53 -9.19 -10.37
C TYR A 383 -0.26 -9.56 -11.16
N VAL A 384 -0.36 -9.99 -12.42
CA VAL A 384 0.81 -10.29 -13.28
C VAL A 384 1.79 -9.11 -13.29
N GLY A 385 3.07 -9.35 -12.98
CA GLY A 385 4.10 -8.32 -12.91
C GLY A 385 3.89 -7.26 -11.81
N LYS A 386 3.08 -7.54 -10.78
CA LYS A 386 2.99 -6.72 -9.57
C LYS A 386 4.38 -6.49 -8.98
N ALA A 387 4.72 -5.24 -8.67
CA ALA A 387 6.06 -4.82 -8.25
C ALA A 387 7.23 -5.23 -9.21
N LEU A 388 6.96 -5.47 -10.51
CA LEU A 388 8.00 -5.76 -11.53
C LEU A 388 9.14 -4.74 -11.44
N SER A 389 10.37 -5.24 -11.32
CA SER A 389 11.57 -4.49 -10.91
C SER A 389 12.78 -4.80 -11.80
N GLY A 390 12.57 -4.69 -13.11
CA GLY A 390 13.59 -4.78 -14.15
C GLY A 390 13.48 -6.02 -15.05
N GLY A 391 12.69 -7.02 -14.65
CA GLY A 391 12.45 -8.23 -15.45
C GLY A 391 11.60 -7.98 -16.70
N THR A 392 11.41 -9.02 -17.50
CA THR A 392 10.48 -9.03 -18.64
C THR A 392 9.39 -10.07 -18.41
N VAL A 393 8.12 -9.68 -18.51
CA VAL A 393 6.96 -10.60 -18.37
C VAL A 393 6.15 -10.65 -19.66
N ILE A 394 5.93 -11.84 -20.21
CA ILE A 394 5.24 -12.07 -21.48
C ILE A 394 4.09 -13.05 -21.26
N VAL A 395 2.89 -12.78 -21.79
CA VAL A 395 1.80 -13.75 -21.84
C VAL A 395 1.21 -13.81 -23.24
N THR A 396 1.10 -15.03 -23.77
CA THR A 396 0.66 -15.34 -25.15
C THR A 396 -0.32 -16.50 -25.13
N PRO A 397 -1.42 -16.48 -25.91
CA PRO A 397 -2.41 -17.55 -25.89
C PRO A 397 -1.83 -18.85 -26.47
N GLU A 398 -2.17 -19.99 -25.87
CA GLU A 398 -1.79 -21.33 -26.37
C GLU A 398 -2.51 -21.69 -27.68
N ILE A 399 -3.77 -21.24 -27.81
CA ILE A 399 -4.61 -21.46 -28.99
C ILE A 399 -5.01 -20.11 -29.56
N GLU A 400 -4.81 -19.89 -30.86
CA GLU A 400 -5.22 -18.64 -31.50
C GLU A 400 -6.74 -18.45 -31.45
N ARG A 401 -7.15 -17.32 -30.87
CA ARG A 401 -8.54 -16.89 -30.67
C ARG A 401 -8.62 -15.38 -30.93
N GLY A 402 -9.84 -14.85 -31.09
CA GLY A 402 -10.06 -13.44 -31.45
C GLY A 402 -9.57 -12.44 -30.39
N ASN A 403 -9.20 -11.25 -30.84
CA ASN A 403 -8.45 -10.23 -30.08
C ASN A 403 -9.14 -9.69 -28.80
N ASP A 404 -10.43 -9.95 -28.57
CA ASP A 404 -11.16 -9.50 -27.36
C ASP A 404 -11.07 -10.49 -26.17
N GLN A 405 -10.30 -11.58 -26.29
CA GLN A 405 -10.09 -12.49 -25.17
C GLN A 405 -9.21 -11.87 -24.07
N THR A 406 -9.69 -11.88 -22.83
CA THR A 406 -8.89 -11.60 -21.63
C THR A 406 -7.80 -12.67 -21.46
N ILE A 407 -6.54 -12.24 -21.34
CA ILE A 407 -5.36 -13.10 -21.17
C ILE A 407 -4.64 -12.89 -19.84
N VAL A 408 -4.81 -11.72 -19.21
CA VAL A 408 -4.30 -11.41 -17.86
C VAL A 408 -5.40 -10.77 -17.02
N GLY A 409 -5.42 -11.06 -15.72
CA GLY A 409 -6.45 -10.60 -14.79
C GLY A 409 -6.39 -9.12 -14.42
N ASN A 410 -6.86 -8.79 -13.23
CA ASN A 410 -6.95 -7.42 -12.71
C ASN A 410 -5.63 -6.97 -12.04
N ALA A 411 -5.46 -5.66 -11.85
CA ALA A 411 -4.33 -5.05 -11.13
C ALA A 411 -2.93 -5.50 -11.60
N VAL A 412 -2.83 -5.82 -12.89
CA VAL A 412 -1.58 -6.17 -13.59
C VAL A 412 -0.61 -4.99 -13.54
N LEU A 413 0.67 -5.27 -13.31
CA LEU A 413 1.73 -4.28 -13.07
C LEU A 413 1.54 -3.38 -11.83
N TYR A 414 0.73 -3.81 -10.85
CA TYR A 414 0.48 -3.01 -9.64
C TYR A 414 1.77 -2.61 -8.92
N GLY A 415 2.03 -1.29 -8.86
CA GLY A 415 3.18 -0.73 -8.13
C GLY A 415 4.55 -1.07 -8.74
N ALA A 416 4.59 -1.48 -10.01
CA ALA A 416 5.84 -1.84 -10.68
C ALA A 416 6.77 -0.64 -10.91
N THR A 417 8.08 -0.86 -10.87
CA THR A 417 9.10 0.20 -10.82
C THR A 417 9.94 0.29 -12.09
N SER A 418 10.17 -0.82 -12.79
CA SER A 418 11.00 -0.90 -13.99
C SER A 418 10.83 -2.25 -14.68
N GLY A 419 11.20 -2.37 -15.96
CA GLY A 419 11.12 -3.61 -16.73
C GLY A 419 10.17 -3.52 -17.93
N LEU A 420 9.88 -4.67 -18.52
CA LEU A 420 9.12 -4.82 -19.76
C LEU A 420 7.94 -5.79 -19.60
N ALA A 421 6.81 -5.50 -20.26
CA ALA A 421 5.62 -6.34 -20.22
C ALA A 421 4.89 -6.43 -21.57
N PHE A 422 4.56 -7.64 -22.03
CA PHE A 422 3.95 -7.88 -23.33
C PHE A 422 2.81 -8.90 -23.25
N PHE A 423 1.57 -8.47 -23.53
CA PHE A 423 0.36 -9.28 -23.32
C PHE A 423 -0.46 -9.36 -24.62
N ARG A 424 -0.49 -10.52 -25.27
CA ARG A 424 -1.27 -10.75 -26.50
C ARG A 424 -2.73 -11.07 -26.18
N GLY A 425 -3.48 -10.04 -25.87
CA GLY A 425 -4.89 -10.08 -25.51
C GLY A 425 -5.24 -8.95 -24.54
N LYS A 426 -6.43 -9.04 -23.96
CA LYS A 426 -6.99 -8.02 -23.07
C LYS A 426 -6.59 -8.26 -21.62
N ALA A 427 -6.40 -7.17 -20.87
CA ALA A 427 -6.25 -7.19 -19.42
C ALA A 427 -7.55 -6.83 -18.70
N GLY A 428 -7.67 -7.24 -17.43
CA GLY A 428 -8.77 -6.87 -16.55
C GLY A 428 -8.77 -5.40 -16.10
N GLU A 429 -9.47 -5.12 -15.01
CA GLU A 429 -9.50 -3.79 -14.38
C GLU A 429 -8.13 -3.41 -13.81
N ARG A 430 -7.89 -2.09 -13.66
CA ARG A 430 -6.70 -1.54 -12.99
C ARG A 430 -5.36 -1.98 -13.59
N PHE A 431 -5.33 -2.24 -14.90
CA PHE A 431 -4.08 -2.46 -15.62
C PHE A 431 -3.12 -1.28 -15.42
N ALA A 432 -1.85 -1.55 -15.10
CA ALA A 432 -0.81 -0.56 -14.81
C ALA A 432 -1.11 0.37 -13.62
N VAL A 433 -1.96 -0.04 -12.67
CA VAL A 433 -2.26 0.74 -11.47
C VAL A 433 -1.00 1.03 -10.65
N ARG A 434 -0.70 2.30 -10.38
CA ARG A 434 0.58 2.75 -9.75
C ARG A 434 1.85 2.27 -10.46
N ASN A 435 1.81 1.97 -11.77
CA ASN A 435 3.05 1.81 -12.54
C ASN A 435 3.93 3.06 -12.39
N SER A 436 5.20 2.85 -12.07
CA SER A 436 6.19 3.88 -11.75
C SER A 436 7.41 3.86 -12.69
N GLY A 437 7.46 2.94 -13.67
CA GLY A 437 8.58 2.86 -14.62
C GLY A 437 8.63 1.67 -15.57
N VAL A 438 7.66 0.74 -15.54
CA VAL A 438 7.56 -0.34 -16.56
C VAL A 438 7.12 0.23 -17.90
N HIS A 439 7.73 -0.28 -18.97
CA HIS A 439 7.19 -0.14 -20.33
C HIS A 439 6.35 -1.37 -20.69
N ALA A 440 5.13 -1.19 -21.20
CA ALA A 440 4.19 -2.29 -21.41
C ALA A 440 3.38 -2.16 -22.70
N VAL A 441 3.04 -3.30 -23.32
CA VAL A 441 2.12 -3.40 -24.47
C VAL A 441 1.04 -4.44 -24.20
N VAL A 442 -0.22 -4.07 -24.49
CA VAL A 442 -1.42 -4.90 -24.28
C VAL A 442 -2.46 -4.63 -25.38
N GLU A 443 -3.33 -5.59 -25.68
CA GLU A 443 -4.28 -5.50 -26.81
C GLU A 443 -5.70 -5.03 -26.39
N GLY A 444 -5.88 -4.71 -25.11
CA GLY A 444 -7.07 -4.05 -24.54
C GLY A 444 -7.00 -4.03 -23.01
N VAL A 445 -7.79 -3.19 -22.35
CA VAL A 445 -7.84 -3.10 -20.87
C VAL A 445 -9.27 -2.90 -20.35
N GLY A 446 -9.52 -3.33 -19.12
CA GLY A 446 -10.75 -3.02 -18.38
C GLY A 446 -10.82 -1.57 -17.88
N ASP A 447 -11.76 -1.32 -16.97
CA ASP A 447 -11.90 -0.02 -16.30
C ASP A 447 -10.67 0.29 -15.41
N HIS A 448 -10.46 1.58 -15.11
CA HIS A 448 -9.37 2.08 -14.26
C HIS A 448 -7.94 1.79 -14.79
N GLY A 449 -7.76 1.62 -16.10
CA GLY A 449 -6.41 1.52 -16.69
C GLY A 449 -5.54 2.75 -16.37
N CYS A 450 -4.26 2.52 -16.06
CA CYS A 450 -3.27 3.51 -15.63
C CYS A 450 -3.66 4.36 -14.39
N GLU A 451 -4.58 3.87 -13.54
CA GLU A 451 -4.98 4.55 -12.30
C GLU A 451 -3.76 4.78 -11.36
N TYR A 452 -3.55 6.02 -10.91
CA TYR A 452 -2.39 6.45 -10.11
C TYR A 452 -1.00 6.16 -10.70
N MET A 453 -0.85 5.96 -12.01
CA MET A 453 0.45 5.78 -12.68
C MET A 453 1.34 7.04 -12.51
N THR A 454 2.62 6.84 -12.18
CA THR A 454 3.61 7.89 -11.87
C THR A 454 4.83 7.86 -12.80
N GLY A 455 5.00 6.81 -13.59
CA GLY A 455 6.13 6.65 -14.50
C GLY A 455 5.98 5.44 -15.43
N GLY A 456 6.85 5.36 -16.44
CA GLY A 456 6.81 4.33 -17.47
C GLY A 456 6.03 4.74 -18.72
N ARG A 457 5.86 3.79 -19.65
CA ARG A 457 5.24 4.00 -20.97
C ARG A 457 4.33 2.82 -21.31
N VAL A 458 3.04 3.08 -21.47
CA VAL A 458 2.04 2.03 -21.75
C VAL A 458 1.49 2.20 -23.15
N VAL A 459 1.48 1.15 -23.95
CA VAL A 459 0.87 1.11 -25.29
C VAL A 459 -0.32 0.15 -25.26
N ILE A 460 -1.49 0.61 -25.68
CA ILE A 460 -2.72 -0.19 -25.73
C ILE A 460 -3.20 -0.24 -27.18
N LEU A 461 -3.25 -1.44 -27.76
CA LEU A 461 -3.53 -1.67 -29.18
C LEU A 461 -5.02 -1.91 -29.49
N GLY A 462 -5.91 -1.71 -28.51
CA GLY A 462 -7.34 -2.00 -28.64
C GLY A 462 -8.19 -1.43 -27.50
N PRO A 463 -9.40 -1.96 -27.27
CA PRO A 463 -10.41 -1.30 -26.44
C PRO A 463 -9.99 -1.04 -24.98
N THR A 464 -10.32 0.16 -24.51
CA THR A 464 -10.14 0.60 -23.11
C THR A 464 -11.46 0.64 -22.35
N GLY A 465 -11.40 0.47 -21.03
CA GLY A 465 -12.50 0.75 -20.11
C GLY A 465 -12.54 2.20 -19.60
N ARG A 466 -13.49 2.46 -18.72
CA ARG A 466 -13.84 3.78 -18.14
C ARG A 466 -12.85 4.24 -17.06
N ASN A 467 -12.89 5.54 -16.76
CA ASN A 467 -12.09 6.21 -15.73
C ASN A 467 -10.58 6.00 -15.91
N PHE A 468 -10.14 5.90 -17.18
CA PHE A 468 -8.73 5.69 -17.54
C PHE A 468 -7.86 6.89 -17.14
N GLY A 469 -6.67 6.63 -16.59
CA GLY A 469 -5.72 7.65 -16.15
C GLY A 469 -6.11 8.42 -14.88
N ALA A 470 -7.13 7.96 -14.13
CA ALA A 470 -7.54 8.63 -12.90
C ALA A 470 -6.39 8.69 -11.87
N GLY A 471 -6.05 9.91 -11.42
CA GLY A 471 -4.92 10.12 -10.51
C GLY A 471 -3.53 9.91 -11.12
N MET A 472 -3.42 9.68 -12.43
CA MET A 472 -2.15 9.57 -13.13
C MET A 472 -1.37 10.90 -13.02
N SER A 473 -0.15 10.83 -12.54
CA SER A 473 0.71 11.98 -12.19
C SER A 473 2.08 11.95 -12.86
N GLY A 474 2.45 10.84 -13.52
CA GLY A 474 3.59 10.77 -14.42
C GLY A 474 3.58 9.55 -15.32
N GLY A 475 4.55 9.48 -16.24
CA GLY A 475 4.55 8.52 -17.33
C GLY A 475 3.66 8.93 -18.51
N ILE A 476 3.57 8.08 -19.53
CA ILE A 476 2.79 8.32 -20.75
C ILE A 476 1.99 7.07 -21.12
N ALA A 477 0.74 7.24 -21.54
CA ALA A 477 -0.06 6.17 -22.15
C ALA A 477 -0.39 6.52 -23.61
N TYR A 478 -0.19 5.57 -24.51
CA TYR A 478 -0.49 5.66 -25.94
C TYR A 478 -1.59 4.63 -26.27
N VAL A 479 -2.71 5.07 -26.84
CA VAL A 479 -3.88 4.23 -27.10
C VAL A 479 -4.25 4.30 -28.57
N TYR A 480 -4.33 3.14 -29.22
CA TYR A 480 -4.84 2.99 -30.57
C TYR A 480 -6.37 3.03 -30.53
N ASP A 481 -6.96 4.14 -30.97
CA ASP A 481 -8.40 4.43 -30.91
C ASP A 481 -8.97 4.78 -32.30
N PRO A 482 -8.99 3.84 -33.26
CA PRO A 482 -9.56 4.07 -34.59
C PRO A 482 -11.07 4.35 -34.57
N SER A 483 -11.75 4.10 -33.44
CA SER A 483 -13.18 4.40 -33.23
C SER A 483 -13.45 5.77 -32.61
N SER A 484 -12.41 6.51 -32.17
CA SER A 484 -12.55 7.79 -31.43
C SER A 484 -13.39 7.69 -30.13
N GLU A 485 -13.38 6.55 -29.44
CA GLU A 485 -14.14 6.32 -28.21
C GLU A 485 -13.37 6.65 -26.92
N PHE A 486 -12.03 6.69 -26.95
CA PHE A 486 -11.18 6.77 -25.77
C PHE A 486 -11.39 8.06 -24.96
N ALA A 487 -11.63 9.19 -25.65
CA ALA A 487 -11.82 10.48 -25.01
C ALA A 487 -13.01 10.49 -24.02
N ALA A 488 -14.09 9.78 -24.32
CA ALA A 488 -15.26 9.66 -23.45
C ALA A 488 -15.04 8.74 -22.22
N LYS A 489 -13.93 7.99 -22.20
CA LYS A 489 -13.59 7.01 -21.17
C LYS A 489 -12.49 7.49 -20.21
N CYS A 490 -11.80 8.59 -20.55
CA CYS A 490 -10.68 9.13 -19.77
C CYS A 490 -11.11 9.98 -18.57
N ASN A 491 -10.24 10.06 -17.56
CA ASN A 491 -10.35 11.00 -16.44
C ASN A 491 -9.28 12.10 -16.58
N LEU A 492 -9.67 13.22 -17.19
CA LEU A 492 -8.76 14.33 -17.55
C LEU A 492 -8.53 15.34 -16.40
N SER A 493 -8.66 14.91 -15.14
CA SER A 493 -8.48 15.79 -13.97
C SER A 493 -7.01 16.18 -13.70
N MET A 494 -6.05 15.42 -14.22
CA MET A 494 -4.61 15.64 -14.02
C MET A 494 -3.79 15.65 -15.33
N GLY A 495 -4.40 15.39 -16.48
CA GLY A 495 -3.70 15.25 -17.75
C GLY A 495 -4.57 15.52 -18.98
N SER A 496 -3.91 15.64 -20.13
CA SER A 496 -4.50 16.04 -21.41
C SER A 496 -4.41 14.90 -22.43
N LEU A 497 -5.37 14.88 -23.36
CA LEU A 497 -5.33 14.03 -24.55
C LEU A 497 -4.72 14.82 -25.71
N GLU A 498 -3.76 14.21 -26.37
CA GLU A 498 -2.97 14.81 -27.45
C GLU A 498 -2.82 13.79 -28.59
N ALA A 499 -2.53 14.27 -29.80
CA ALA A 499 -2.06 13.38 -30.86
C ALA A 499 -0.66 12.84 -30.51
N LEU A 500 -0.25 11.76 -31.17
CA LEU A 500 1.15 11.35 -31.20
C LEU A 500 2.00 12.45 -31.84
N ASP A 501 3.18 12.74 -31.28
CA ASP A 501 4.15 13.62 -31.93
C ASP A 501 4.93 12.84 -33.01
N PHE A 502 4.84 13.30 -34.26
CA PHE A 502 5.50 12.69 -35.42
C PHE A 502 6.83 13.36 -35.78
N GLU A 503 7.18 14.50 -35.16
CA GLU A 503 8.43 15.23 -35.42
C GLU A 503 9.50 14.97 -34.34
N GLY A 504 9.15 14.23 -33.27
CA GLY A 504 10.05 13.80 -32.19
C GLY A 504 10.14 12.29 -31.98
N ASP A 505 10.87 11.88 -30.93
CA ASP A 505 11.16 10.47 -30.60
C ASP A 505 9.92 9.60 -30.27
N GLU A 506 8.73 10.18 -30.11
CA GLU A 506 7.52 9.43 -29.73
C GLU A 506 7.12 8.39 -30.78
N GLU A 507 7.21 8.72 -32.08
CA GLU A 507 6.87 7.75 -33.14
C GLU A 507 7.82 6.54 -33.12
N LEU A 508 9.12 6.77 -32.86
CA LEU A 508 10.13 5.72 -32.73
C LEU A 508 9.88 4.84 -31.51
N VAL A 509 9.54 5.45 -30.36
CA VAL A 509 9.26 4.75 -29.10
C VAL A 509 8.02 3.86 -29.20
N VAL A 510 6.94 4.33 -29.83
CA VAL A 510 5.73 3.50 -30.00
C VAL A 510 5.98 2.38 -31.03
N LYS A 511 6.69 2.67 -32.13
CA LYS A 511 7.13 1.65 -33.10
C LYS A 511 7.96 0.55 -32.44
N ASP A 512 9.00 0.90 -31.69
CA ASP A 512 9.89 -0.04 -30.99
C ASP A 512 9.11 -0.95 -30.02
N LEU A 513 8.26 -0.37 -29.17
CA LEU A 513 7.44 -1.16 -28.24
C LEU A 513 6.51 -2.14 -28.97
N ILE A 514 5.90 -1.74 -30.09
CA ILE A 514 5.06 -2.65 -30.90
C ILE A 514 5.92 -3.70 -31.62
N GLN A 515 7.11 -3.37 -32.09
CA GLN A 515 8.06 -4.34 -32.67
C GLN A 515 8.50 -5.39 -31.66
N GLN A 516 8.85 -4.98 -30.43
CA GLN A 516 9.16 -5.91 -29.34
C GLN A 516 7.94 -6.77 -28.96
N HIS A 517 6.74 -6.18 -28.91
CA HIS A 517 5.49 -6.93 -28.70
C HIS A 517 5.30 -8.02 -29.75
N ILE A 518 5.44 -7.70 -31.04
CA ILE A 518 5.39 -8.68 -32.13
C ILE A 518 6.50 -9.74 -31.98
N GLN A 519 7.73 -9.34 -31.66
CA GLN A 519 8.87 -10.25 -31.51
C GLN A 519 8.60 -11.30 -30.43
N HIS A 520 8.13 -10.89 -29.25
CA HIS A 520 7.86 -11.79 -28.12
C HIS A 520 6.55 -12.57 -28.24
N THR A 521 5.50 -11.96 -28.81
CA THR A 521 4.13 -12.51 -28.76
C THR A 521 3.58 -13.07 -30.06
N LYS A 522 4.18 -12.71 -31.21
CA LYS A 522 3.66 -12.95 -32.57
C LYS A 522 2.25 -12.37 -32.78
N SER A 523 1.93 -11.25 -32.13
CA SER A 523 0.65 -10.55 -32.27
C SER A 523 0.30 -10.22 -33.73
N PRO A 524 -0.81 -10.76 -34.27
CA PRO A 524 -1.31 -10.37 -35.59
C PRO A 524 -1.78 -8.92 -35.63
N LEU A 525 -2.30 -8.39 -34.51
CA LEU A 525 -2.77 -7.02 -34.37
C LEU A 525 -1.61 -6.02 -34.38
N GLY A 526 -0.50 -6.32 -33.70
CA GLY A 526 0.73 -5.54 -33.81
C GLY A 526 1.26 -5.54 -35.24
N VAL A 527 1.26 -6.71 -35.90
CA VAL A 527 1.71 -6.84 -37.31
C VAL A 527 0.84 -5.99 -38.25
N SER A 528 -0.49 -6.00 -38.12
CA SER A 528 -1.36 -5.19 -38.99
C SER A 528 -1.21 -3.69 -38.73
N ILE A 529 -1.06 -3.27 -37.47
CA ILE A 529 -0.83 -1.85 -37.11
C ILE A 529 0.50 -1.34 -37.67
N LEU A 530 1.58 -2.14 -37.67
CA LEU A 530 2.85 -1.73 -38.27
C LEU A 530 2.86 -1.83 -39.81
N ALA A 531 2.09 -2.75 -40.39
CA ALA A 531 2.00 -2.90 -41.84
C ALA A 531 1.29 -1.71 -42.52
N ASP A 532 0.36 -1.06 -41.81
CA ASP A 532 -0.37 0.13 -42.27
C ASP A 532 -0.04 1.38 -41.42
N TRP A 533 1.21 1.46 -40.93
CA TRP A 533 1.60 2.46 -39.91
C TRP A 533 1.29 3.90 -40.29
N ASP A 534 1.52 4.30 -41.55
CA ASP A 534 1.34 5.69 -41.97
C ASP A 534 -0.12 6.17 -41.91
N HIS A 535 -1.10 5.25 -41.95
CA HIS A 535 -2.48 5.56 -41.58
C HIS A 535 -2.71 5.34 -40.08
N ALA A 536 -2.37 4.16 -39.55
CA ALA A 536 -2.67 3.75 -38.18
C ALA A 536 -2.09 4.70 -37.11
N LYS A 537 -0.96 5.34 -37.35
CA LYS A 537 -0.33 6.31 -36.43
C LYS A 537 -1.21 7.52 -36.11
N HIS A 538 -2.08 7.92 -37.04
CA HIS A 538 -3.03 9.02 -36.84
C HIS A 538 -4.21 8.64 -35.94
N SER A 539 -4.41 7.35 -35.66
CA SER A 539 -5.39 6.83 -34.69
C SER A 539 -4.80 6.61 -33.29
N PHE A 540 -3.53 6.98 -33.04
CA PHE A 540 -2.96 6.94 -31.69
C PHE A 540 -3.23 8.23 -30.92
N VAL A 541 -3.87 8.08 -29.76
CA VAL A 541 -4.09 9.15 -28.77
C VAL A 541 -3.11 8.98 -27.62
N LYS A 542 -2.42 10.06 -27.26
CA LYS A 542 -1.51 10.16 -26.12
C LYS A 542 -2.25 10.76 -24.92
N LEU A 543 -2.16 10.11 -23.76
CA LEU A 543 -2.56 10.69 -22.46
C LEU A 543 -1.30 10.99 -21.63
N MET A 544 -1.17 12.25 -21.20
CA MET A 544 -0.01 12.71 -20.43
C MET A 544 -0.44 13.68 -19.29
N PRO A 545 0.06 13.49 -18.05
CA PRO A 545 -0.20 14.43 -16.95
C PRO A 545 0.44 15.80 -17.17
N HIS A 546 -0.27 16.87 -16.79
CA HIS A 546 0.14 18.26 -17.05
C HIS A 546 1.47 18.62 -16.38
N ASP A 547 1.65 18.21 -15.12
CA ASP A 547 2.86 18.51 -14.33
C ASP A 547 4.07 17.73 -14.88
N TYR A 548 3.86 16.47 -15.27
CA TYR A 548 4.89 15.62 -15.89
C TYR A 548 5.34 16.18 -17.25
N LYS A 549 4.41 16.72 -18.04
CA LYS A 549 4.71 17.42 -19.30
C LYS A 549 5.57 18.68 -19.08
N GLN A 550 5.29 19.47 -18.04
CA GLN A 550 6.12 20.62 -17.66
C GLN A 550 7.55 20.20 -17.26
N VAL A 551 7.69 19.14 -16.47
CA VAL A 551 9.00 18.61 -16.04
C VAL A 551 9.83 18.12 -17.24
N ILE A 552 9.24 17.40 -18.20
CA ILE A 552 9.95 16.97 -19.41
C ILE A 552 10.38 18.17 -20.26
N ALA A 553 9.50 19.14 -20.49
CA ALA A 553 9.84 20.34 -21.26
C ALA A 553 11.01 21.15 -20.64
N ALA A 554 11.03 21.26 -19.31
CA ALA A 554 12.11 21.90 -18.57
C ALA A 554 13.44 21.13 -18.68
N ASN A 555 13.42 19.80 -18.54
CA ASN A 555 14.61 18.96 -18.67
C ASN A 555 15.20 19.00 -20.09
N VAL A 556 14.36 19.05 -21.13
CA VAL A 556 14.82 19.25 -22.52
C VAL A 556 15.52 20.60 -22.68
N HIS A 557 14.99 21.68 -22.10
CA HIS A 557 15.64 23.00 -22.12
C HIS A 557 16.97 23.05 -21.35
N MET A 558 17.12 22.29 -20.26
CA MET A 558 18.40 22.20 -19.55
C MET A 558 19.45 21.43 -20.36
N ASN A 559 19.07 20.33 -21.01
CA ASN A 559 20.00 19.56 -21.84
C ASN A 559 20.44 20.28 -23.12
N THR A 560 19.64 21.20 -23.67
CA THR A 560 20.00 22.00 -24.85
C THR A 560 20.76 23.29 -24.53
N THR A 561 20.89 23.66 -23.26
CA THR A 561 21.62 24.88 -22.82
C THR A 561 22.96 24.59 -22.12
N ALA A 562 23.34 23.31 -21.99
CA ALA A 562 24.68 22.93 -21.52
C ALA A 562 25.72 23.11 -22.63
N GLU A 563 26.62 24.08 -22.49
CA GLU A 563 27.77 24.23 -23.38
C GLU A 563 28.68 22.98 -23.34
N PRO A 564 29.31 22.60 -24.47
CA PRO A 564 30.20 21.44 -24.50
C PRO A 564 31.45 21.70 -23.64
N VAL A 565 31.58 20.94 -22.54
CA VAL A 565 32.73 21.03 -21.64
C VAL A 565 34.01 20.69 -22.41
N HIS A 566 34.82 21.71 -22.68
CA HIS A 566 36.14 21.54 -23.28
C HIS A 566 37.05 20.72 -22.35
N VAL A 567 37.22 19.43 -22.68
CA VAL A 567 38.18 18.55 -22.02
C VAL A 567 39.59 19.01 -22.38
N ASN A 568 40.19 19.80 -21.50
CA ASN A 568 41.55 20.32 -21.66
C ASN A 568 42.55 19.16 -21.47
N ALA A 569 43.12 18.68 -22.57
CA ALA A 569 44.18 17.68 -22.53
C ALA A 569 45.51 18.34 -22.11
N GLY A 570 45.92 18.14 -20.85
CA GLY A 570 47.09 18.80 -20.27
C GLY A 570 47.76 18.02 -19.15
N HIS A 571 48.73 17.18 -19.56
CA HIS A 571 49.69 16.39 -18.76
C HIS A 571 49.12 15.25 -17.90
#